data_AF-A0AA36J327-F1
#
_entry.id   AF-A0AA36J327-F1
#
_cell.length_a   1.000
_cell.length_b   1.000
_cell.length_c   1.000
_cell.angle_alpha   90.00
_cell.angle_beta   90.00
_cell.angle_gamma   90.00
#
_symmetry.space_group_name_H-M   'P 1'
#
loop_
_entity.id
_entity.type
_entity.pdbx_description
1 polymer ?
#
loop_
_entity_poly.entity_id
_entity_poly.type
_entity_poly.pdbx_seq_one_letter_code
_entity_poly.pdbx_strand_id
1 'polypeptide(L)'
;MAKEWPSTEHYFQAQKFLKTSSEELVERIRRLPGSLEGNREAKCLGCAGQLRGDWEAVKVQVMRTAVMAKFSQHPELRRKLLEEIPREAALVEHCGDAEWGDGGDGCGKNLFGRVLTEVRDALAQGLP
;
A
#
# COMPACT_ATOMS: atom_id res chain seq x y z
N MET A 1 3.86 -15.24 14.19
CA MET A 1 2.50 -15.41 13.64
C MET A 1 2.21 -14.21 12.75
N ALA A 2 1.66 -14.44 11.55
CA ALA A 2 1.24 -13.34 10.68
C ALA A 2 0.06 -12.60 11.32
N LYS A 3 0.05 -11.26 11.26
CA LYS A 3 -1.08 -10.43 11.73
C LYS A 3 -2.00 -10.13 10.54
N GLU A 4 -3.30 -10.26 10.73
CA GLU A 4 -4.31 -9.82 9.76
C GLU A 4 -4.52 -8.31 9.84
N TRP A 5 -4.74 -7.70 8.68
CA TRP A 5 -4.94 -6.26 8.50
C TRP A 5 -6.25 -6.01 7.74
N PRO A 6 -7.10 -5.08 8.21
CA PRO A 6 -8.37 -4.79 7.55
C PRO A 6 -8.22 -4.25 6.13
N SER A 7 -7.12 -3.55 5.83
CA SER A 7 -6.81 -3.06 4.49
C SER A 7 -5.32 -2.80 4.29
N THR A 8 -4.92 -2.59 3.04
CA THR A 8 -3.59 -2.10 2.65
C THR A 8 -3.22 -0.81 3.38
N GLU A 9 -4.18 0.11 3.59
CA GLU A 9 -3.96 1.37 4.31
C GLU A 9 -3.59 1.12 5.78
N HIS A 10 -4.31 0.22 6.47
CA HIS A 10 -4.03 -0.11 7.86
C HIS A 10 -2.62 -0.67 8.01
N TYR A 11 -2.24 -1.61 7.14
CA TYR A 11 -0.90 -2.16 7.12
C TYR A 11 0.14 -1.07 6.88
N PHE A 12 0.01 -0.30 5.79
CA PHE A 12 0.99 0.71 5.39
C PHE A 12 1.22 1.76 6.49
N GLN A 13 0.13 2.27 7.10
CA GLN A 13 0.21 3.28 8.16
C GLN A 13 0.79 2.70 9.44
N ALA A 14 0.51 1.45 9.79
CA ALA A 14 1.10 0.81 10.96
C ALA A 14 2.60 0.53 10.78
N GLN A 15 3.05 0.17 9.57
CA GLN A 15 4.48 -0.09 9.28
C GLN A 15 5.37 1.14 9.41
N LYS A 16 4.80 2.35 9.48
CA LYS A 16 5.53 3.57 9.81
C LYS A 16 6.12 3.57 11.21
N PHE A 17 5.50 2.84 12.13
CA PHE A 17 5.82 2.86 13.55
C PHE A 17 6.41 1.54 14.07
N LEU A 18 6.67 0.57 13.18
CA LEU A 18 7.38 -0.62 13.62
C LEU A 18 8.77 -0.27 14.14
N LYS A 19 9.17 -0.95 15.23
CA LYS A 19 10.46 -0.76 15.92
C LYS A 19 10.65 0.63 16.53
N THR A 20 9.60 1.42 16.67
CA THR A 20 9.58 2.62 17.51
C THR A 20 8.95 2.29 18.87
N SER A 21 8.98 3.23 19.81
CA SER A 21 8.28 3.10 21.09
C SER A 21 6.73 3.19 20.97
N SER A 22 6.19 3.22 19.75
CA SER A 22 4.76 3.45 19.47
C SER A 22 3.99 2.16 19.13
N GLU A 23 4.27 1.05 19.83
CA GLU A 23 3.58 -0.23 19.59
C GLU A 23 2.05 -0.13 19.81
N GLU A 24 1.61 0.69 20.75
CA GLU A 24 0.19 0.96 20.99
C GLU A 24 -0.49 1.61 19.77
N LEU A 25 0.22 2.50 19.07
CA LEU A 25 -0.30 3.15 17.86
C LEU A 25 -0.46 2.14 16.72
N VAL A 26 0.49 1.22 16.56
CA VAL A 26 0.43 0.11 15.60
C VAL A 26 -0.81 -0.74 15.86
N GLU A 27 -1.05 -1.13 17.10
CA GLU A 27 -2.21 -1.94 17.47
C GLU A 27 -3.53 -1.16 17.35
N ARG A 28 -3.53 0.13 17.66
CA ARG A 28 -4.69 1.00 17.45
C ARG A 28 -5.07 1.05 15.96
N ILE A 29 -4.10 1.33 15.09
CA ILE A 29 -4.32 1.34 13.64
C ILE A 29 -4.85 -0.02 13.18
N ARG A 30 -4.26 -1.13 13.63
CA ARG A 30 -4.67 -2.49 13.24
C ARG A 30 -6.13 -2.81 13.60
N ARG A 31 -6.65 -2.25 14.69
CA ARG A 31 -8.00 -2.53 15.22
C ARG A 31 -9.09 -1.66 14.61
N LEU A 32 -8.75 -0.66 13.81
CA LEU A 32 -9.73 0.16 13.10
C LEU A 32 -10.56 -0.70 12.13
N PRO A 33 -11.81 -0.31 11.84
CA PRO A 33 -12.64 -1.05 10.89
C PRO A 33 -12.10 -0.90 9.46
N GLY A 34 -12.25 -1.93 8.63
CA GLY A 34 -11.91 -1.88 7.19
C GLY A 34 -12.83 -0.99 6.34
N SER A 35 -13.61 -0.10 6.96
CA SER A 35 -14.49 0.84 6.28
C SER A 35 -13.72 2.03 5.70
N LEU A 36 -14.38 2.85 4.88
CA LEU A 36 -13.80 4.10 4.38
C LEU A 36 -13.36 5.02 5.53
N GLU A 37 -14.15 5.11 6.60
CA GLU A 37 -13.85 5.90 7.78
C GLU A 37 -12.64 5.37 8.54
N GLY A 38 -12.55 4.04 8.73
CA GLY A 38 -11.38 3.45 9.38
C GLY A 38 -10.10 3.59 8.56
N ASN A 39 -10.17 3.52 7.23
CA ASN A 39 -9.02 3.86 6.36
C ASN A 39 -8.60 5.34 6.53
N ARG A 40 -9.55 6.26 6.62
CA ARG A 40 -9.24 7.69 6.88
C ARG A 40 -8.60 7.89 8.25
N GLU A 41 -9.13 7.24 9.29
CA GLU A 41 -8.54 7.34 10.63
C GLU A 41 -7.14 6.71 10.67
N ALA A 42 -6.93 5.56 10.04
CA ALA A 42 -5.62 4.93 9.92
C ALA A 42 -4.60 5.87 9.26
N LYS A 43 -5.00 6.56 8.18
CA LYS A 43 -4.19 7.57 7.50
C LYS A 43 -3.86 8.74 8.42
N CYS A 44 -4.85 9.29 9.14
CA CYS A 44 -4.65 10.38 10.09
C CYS A 44 -3.64 10.00 11.19
N LEU A 45 -3.81 8.83 11.81
CA LEU A 45 -2.90 8.31 12.83
C LEU A 45 -1.49 8.10 12.28
N GLY A 46 -1.39 7.60 11.05
CA GLY A 46 -0.13 7.42 10.32
C GLY A 46 0.61 8.71 9.96
N CYS A 47 -0.05 9.87 10.02
CA CYS A 47 0.57 11.17 9.81
C CYS A 47 0.96 11.88 11.12
N ALA A 48 0.45 11.42 12.27
CA ALA A 48 0.62 12.10 13.55
C ALA A 48 1.82 11.63 14.39
N GLY A 49 2.37 10.45 14.07
CA GLY A 49 3.44 9.83 14.87
C GLY A 49 4.85 10.04 14.32
N GLN A 50 5.85 9.79 15.16
CA GLN A 50 7.25 9.74 14.74
C GLN A 50 7.49 8.48 13.91
N LEU A 51 7.87 8.67 12.65
CA LEU A 51 8.22 7.58 11.74
C LEU A 51 9.50 6.87 12.18
N ARG A 52 9.62 5.59 11.83
CA ARG A 52 10.89 4.87 11.91
C ARG A 52 11.97 5.54 11.04
N GLY A 53 13.21 5.51 11.52
CA GLY A 53 14.32 6.23 10.89
C GLY A 53 14.65 5.78 9.46
N ASP A 54 14.27 4.56 9.08
CA ASP A 54 14.50 4.02 7.73
C ASP A 54 13.32 4.20 6.77
N TRP A 55 12.23 4.87 7.20
CA TRP A 55 10.93 4.87 6.49
C TRP A 55 11.02 5.22 5.00
N GLU A 56 11.77 6.25 4.65
CA GLU A 56 11.92 6.69 3.26
C GLU A 56 12.53 5.62 2.36
N ALA A 57 13.45 4.81 2.88
CA ALA A 57 14.13 3.74 2.13
C ALA A 57 13.26 2.49 1.94
N VAL A 58 12.22 2.32 2.76
CA VAL A 58 11.47 1.07 2.91
C VAL A 58 9.98 1.19 2.57
N LYS A 59 9.43 2.40 2.49
CA LYS A 59 8.01 2.65 2.19
C LYS A 59 7.53 1.96 0.92
N VAL A 60 8.36 1.95 -0.13
CA VAL A 60 8.03 1.29 -1.40
C VAL A 60 7.94 -0.23 -1.22
N GLN A 61 8.91 -0.83 -0.52
CA GLN A 61 8.89 -2.27 -0.23
C GLN A 61 7.69 -2.65 0.65
N VAL A 62 7.35 -1.81 1.63
CA VAL A 62 6.16 -2.00 2.47
C VAL A 62 4.89 -1.98 1.63
N MET A 63 4.73 -0.99 0.74
CA MET A 63 3.58 -0.93 -0.16
C MET A 63 3.53 -2.15 -1.08
N ARG A 64 4.66 -2.56 -1.66
CA ARG A 64 4.76 -3.74 -2.51
C ARG A 64 4.28 -5.00 -1.78
N THR A 65 4.71 -5.24 -0.55
CA THR A 65 4.23 -6.36 0.27
C THR A 65 2.72 -6.30 0.49
N ALA A 66 2.18 -5.12 0.77
CA ALA A 66 0.75 -4.94 1.04
C ALA A 66 -0.12 -5.17 -0.20
N VAL A 67 0.35 -4.68 -1.36
CA VAL A 67 -0.30 -4.84 -2.66
C VAL A 67 -0.21 -6.30 -3.12
N MET A 68 0.96 -6.93 -2.99
CA MET A 68 1.15 -8.36 -3.29
C MET A 68 0.22 -9.23 -2.45
N ALA A 69 0.11 -8.97 -1.14
CA ALA A 69 -0.80 -9.70 -0.27
C ALA A 69 -2.26 -9.55 -0.72
N LYS A 70 -2.71 -8.31 -1.03
CA LYS A 70 -4.07 -8.05 -1.53
C LYS A 70 -4.38 -8.86 -2.79
N PHE A 71 -3.53 -8.81 -3.80
CA PHE A 71 -3.80 -9.54 -5.05
C PHE A 71 -3.60 -11.05 -4.91
N SER A 72 -2.72 -11.52 -4.03
CA SER A 72 -2.54 -12.95 -3.77
C SER A 72 -3.72 -13.56 -3.01
N GLN A 73 -4.33 -12.80 -2.09
CA GLN A 73 -5.43 -13.26 -1.24
C GLN A 73 -6.81 -13.11 -1.90
N HIS A 74 -6.95 -12.27 -2.92
CA HIS A 74 -8.21 -12.00 -3.60
C HIS A 74 -8.15 -12.38 -5.09
N PRO A 75 -8.50 -13.64 -5.45
CA PRO A 75 -8.41 -14.14 -6.82
C PRO A 75 -9.14 -13.28 -7.86
N GLU A 76 -10.29 -12.71 -7.50
CA GLU A 76 -11.06 -11.82 -8.39
C GLU A 76 -10.28 -10.53 -8.72
N LEU A 77 -9.58 -9.95 -7.74
CA LEU A 77 -8.74 -8.78 -7.97
C LEU A 77 -7.49 -9.15 -8.78
N ARG A 78 -6.91 -10.32 -8.53
CA ARG A 78 -5.79 -10.84 -9.32
C ARG A 78 -6.17 -11.00 -10.78
N ARG A 79 -7.34 -11.59 -11.05
CA ARG A 79 -7.87 -11.77 -12.40
C ARG A 79 -8.02 -10.42 -13.09
N LYS A 80 -8.64 -9.43 -12.43
CA LYS A 80 -8.75 -8.06 -12.95
C LYS A 80 -7.40 -7.46 -13.31
N LEU A 81 -6.40 -7.61 -12.44
CA LEU A 81 -5.07 -7.05 -12.67
C LEU A 81 -4.32 -7.71 -13.83
N LEU A 82 -4.49 -9.03 -14.02
CA LEU A 82 -3.75 -9.82 -15.01
C LEU A 82 -4.44 -9.94 -16.37
N GLU A 83 -5.77 -10.04 -16.39
CA GLU A 83 -6.54 -10.40 -17.58
C GLU A 83 -7.30 -9.20 -18.18
N GLU A 84 -7.83 -8.31 -17.33
CA GLU A 84 -8.66 -7.19 -17.81
C GLU A 84 -7.82 -5.95 -18.18
N ILE A 85 -6.57 -5.89 -17.74
CA ILE A 85 -5.67 -4.76 -18.00
C ILE A 85 -4.54 -5.22 -18.92
N PRO A 86 -4.36 -4.61 -20.11
CA PRO A 86 -3.25 -4.94 -21.00
C PRO A 86 -1.90 -4.83 -20.28
N ARG A 87 -0.99 -5.76 -20.58
CA ARG A 87 0.30 -5.82 -19.87
C ARG A 87 1.16 -4.57 -20.13
N GLU A 88 1.05 -3.99 -21.31
CA GLU A 88 1.77 -2.78 -21.73
C GLU A 88 1.13 -1.51 -21.18
N ALA A 89 -0.10 -1.59 -20.64
CA ALA A 89 -0.77 -0.44 -20.05
C ALA A 89 -0.04 0.01 -18.78
N ALA A 90 0.29 1.29 -18.74
CA ALA A 90 0.78 1.96 -17.54
C ALA A 90 -0.36 2.13 -16.55
N LEU A 91 -0.12 1.74 -15.29
CA LEU A 91 -1.03 2.00 -14.20
C LEU A 91 -0.65 3.35 -13.58
N VAL A 92 -1.60 4.27 -13.52
CA VAL A 92 -1.38 5.63 -13.01
C VAL A 92 -2.40 5.93 -11.93
N GLU A 93 -1.92 6.30 -10.75
CA GLU A 93 -2.76 6.82 -9.68
C GLU A 93 -2.95 8.32 -9.89
N HIS A 94 -4.09 8.70 -10.47
CA HIS A 94 -4.41 10.09 -10.72
C HIS A 94 -4.90 10.78 -9.45
N CYS A 95 -4.01 11.49 -8.76
CA CYS A 95 -4.33 12.25 -7.55
C CYS A 95 -3.29 13.34 -7.28
N GLY A 96 -3.64 14.31 -6.44
CA GLY A 96 -2.74 15.41 -6.05
C GLY A 96 -1.52 15.01 -5.22
N ASP A 97 -1.30 13.73 -4.94
CA ASP A 97 -0.09 13.23 -4.28
C ASP A 97 1.02 13.07 -5.33
N ALA A 98 1.98 13.98 -5.36
CA ALA A 98 3.08 13.96 -6.33
C ALA A 98 4.10 12.83 -6.08
N GLU A 99 4.02 12.11 -4.95
CA GLU A 99 4.89 10.98 -4.68
C GLU A 99 4.23 9.66 -5.07
N TRP A 100 3.06 9.38 -4.53
CA TRP A 100 2.37 8.12 -4.80
C TRP A 100 1.59 8.13 -6.10
N GLY A 101 1.08 9.30 -6.50
CA GLY A 101 0.36 9.52 -7.75
C GLY A 101 1.10 10.42 -8.73
N ASP A 102 0.34 10.92 -9.70
CA ASP A 102 0.81 11.76 -10.80
C ASP A 102 0.79 13.26 -10.49
N GLY A 103 0.46 13.66 -9.26
CA GLY A 103 0.40 15.06 -8.85
C GLY A 103 -0.82 15.82 -9.39
N GLY A 104 -1.74 15.17 -10.11
CA GLY A 104 -2.91 15.76 -10.76
C GLY A 104 -2.60 16.49 -12.08
N ASP A 105 -1.34 16.84 -12.32
CA ASP A 105 -0.84 17.47 -13.56
C ASP A 105 -0.01 16.51 -14.44
N GLY A 106 0.21 15.27 -13.96
CA GLY A 106 1.01 14.25 -14.65
C GLY A 106 2.50 14.28 -14.30
N CYS A 107 2.97 15.22 -13.47
CA CYS A 107 4.38 15.41 -13.14
C CYS A 107 4.84 14.62 -11.89
N GLY A 108 3.93 13.95 -11.20
CA GLY A 108 4.23 13.13 -10.02
C GLY A 108 5.05 11.87 -10.33
N LYS A 109 5.61 11.27 -9.28
CA LYS A 109 6.47 10.07 -9.40
C LYS A 109 5.68 8.81 -9.75
N ASN A 110 4.37 8.78 -9.48
CA ASN A 110 3.47 7.65 -9.68
C ASN A 110 4.04 6.35 -9.08
N LEU A 111 4.56 6.42 -7.84
CA LEU A 111 5.16 5.25 -7.19
C LEU A 111 4.15 4.12 -7.02
N PHE A 112 2.88 4.43 -6.76
CA PHE A 112 1.85 3.39 -6.60
C PHE A 112 1.61 2.64 -7.90
N GLY A 113 1.52 3.35 -9.02
CA GLY A 113 1.41 2.76 -10.35
C GLY A 113 2.57 1.82 -10.68
N ARG A 114 3.81 2.23 -10.37
CA ARG A 114 5.00 1.37 -10.53
C ARG A 114 4.92 0.11 -9.68
N VAL A 115 4.51 0.23 -8.41
CA VAL A 115 4.32 -0.92 -7.52
C VAL A 115 3.26 -1.88 -8.08
N LEU A 116 2.14 -1.37 -8.59
CA LEU A 116 1.11 -2.21 -9.20
C LEU A 116 1.64 -2.96 -10.43
N THR A 117 2.43 -2.30 -11.29
CA THR A 117 3.05 -2.94 -12.46
C THR A 117 4.03 -4.04 -12.04
N GLU A 118 4.90 -3.78 -11.05
CA GLU A 118 5.83 -4.78 -10.52
C GLU A 118 5.10 -5.99 -9.93
N VAL A 119 4.03 -5.76 -9.14
CA VAL A 119 3.22 -6.84 -8.56
C VAL A 119 2.50 -7.62 -9.66
N ARG A 120 1.96 -6.95 -10.68
CA ARG A 120 1.36 -7.61 -11.85
C ARG A 120 2.37 -8.54 -12.54
N ASP A 121 3.57 -8.06 -12.81
CA ASP A 121 4.61 -8.86 -13.48
C ASP A 121 5.10 -10.03 -12.61
N ALA A 122 5.21 -9.85 -11.30
CA ALA A 122 5.57 -10.92 -10.37
C ALA A 122 4.47 -12.00 -10.30
N LEU A 123 3.21 -11.60 -10.20
CA LEU A 123 2.06 -12.52 -10.19
C LEU A 123 1.87 -13.28 -11.50
N ALA A 124 2.22 -12.66 -12.64
CA ALA A 124 2.22 -13.30 -13.95
C ALA A 124 3.31 -14.39 -14.07
N GLN A 125 4.46 -14.17 -13.43
CA GLN A 125 5.58 -15.12 -13.39
C GLN A 125 5.43 -16.20 -12.31
N GLY A 126 4.40 -16.10 -11.44
CA GLY A 126 4.23 -17.00 -10.30
C GLY A 126 5.27 -16.78 -9.20
N LEU A 127 5.89 -15.60 -9.15
CA LEU A 127 6.85 -15.23 -8.12
C LEU A 127 6.14 -14.75 -6.85
N PRO A 128 6.71 -15.05 -5.66
CA PRO A 128 6.16 -14.61 -4.38
C PRO A 128 6.26 -13.09 -4.18
#